data_AF-A0A183XU80-F1
#
_entry.id   AF-A0A183XU80-F1
#
_cell.length_a   1.000
_cell.length_b   1.000
_cell.length_c   1.000
_cell.angle_alpha   90.00
_cell.angle_beta   90.00
_cell.angle_gamma   90.00
#
_symmetry.space_group_name_H-M   'P 1'
#
loop_
_entity.id
_entity.type
_entity.pdbx_description
1 polymer ?
#
loop_
_entity_poly.entity_id
_entity_poly.type
_entity_poly.pdbx_seq_one_letter_code
_entity_poly.pdbx_strand_id
1 'polypeptide(L)'
;MAAIPAVKLVEPIKKEKSKTFQAYLPDGARTYSCVHCRANLANHNELISKSFQGSQGKAYLFNSVVNIGCGPAEERVLLTGLHAVADIYCECCKTTLGWKYEHAFEVSQKYKEGKFIIELAHMVKDNGWDKRDFKRNTNTH
;
A
#
# COMPACT_ATOMS: atom_id res chain seq x y z
N MET A 1 21.93 -3.81 43.86
CA MET A 1 20.48 -3.77 43.61
C MET A 1 20.28 -3.68 42.11
N ALA A 2 19.96 -4.80 41.45
CA ALA A 2 19.75 -4.83 40.00
C ALA A 2 18.29 -4.49 39.70
N ALA A 3 18.06 -3.39 38.95
CA ALA A 3 16.73 -2.98 38.53
C ALA A 3 16.25 -3.85 37.36
N ILE A 4 15.09 -4.49 37.53
CA ILE A 4 14.37 -5.20 36.47
C ILE A 4 13.76 -4.13 35.53
N PRO A 5 13.95 -4.21 34.20
CA PRO A 5 13.32 -3.24 33.31
C PRO A 5 11.81 -3.51 33.24
N ALA A 6 11.03 -2.44 33.37
CA ALA A 6 9.59 -2.47 33.22
C ALA A 6 9.22 -2.86 31.78
N VAL A 7 8.53 -3.99 31.63
CA VAL A 7 7.88 -4.39 30.38
C VAL A 7 6.76 -3.38 30.11
N LYS A 8 6.89 -2.60 29.04
CA LYS A 8 5.81 -1.73 28.57
C LYS A 8 4.68 -2.61 28.04
N LEU A 9 3.55 -2.57 28.74
CA LEU A 9 2.27 -3.07 28.23
C LEU A 9 1.92 -2.29 26.96
N VAL A 10 1.92 -2.99 25.82
CA VAL A 10 1.43 -2.45 24.55
C VAL A 10 -0.09 -2.38 24.65
N GLU A 11 -0.63 -1.17 24.51
CA GLU A 11 -2.08 -0.92 24.55
C GLU A 11 -2.79 -1.65 23.39
N PRO A 12 -3.99 -2.20 23.62
CA PRO A 12 -4.72 -2.93 22.59
C PRO A 12 -5.14 -1.99 21.45
N ILE A 13 -4.72 -2.33 20.23
CA ILE A 13 -5.07 -1.63 19.00
C ILE A 13 -6.60 -1.60 18.84
N LYS A 14 -7.18 -0.40 18.80
CA LYS A 14 -8.59 -0.21 18.46
C LYS A 14 -8.82 -0.76 17.05
N LYS A 15 -9.50 -1.90 16.94
CA LYS A 15 -10.01 -2.44 15.67
C LYS A 15 -10.91 -1.40 15.02
N GLU A 16 -10.41 -0.71 14.00
CA GLU A 16 -11.21 0.17 13.16
C GLU A 16 -12.21 -0.69 12.38
N LYS A 17 -13.48 -0.33 12.45
CA LYS A 17 -14.60 -1.10 11.88
C LYS A 17 -14.37 -1.28 10.38
N SER A 18 -14.37 -2.53 9.91
CA SER A 18 -14.33 -2.87 8.49
C SER A 18 -15.36 -2.03 7.72
N LYS A 19 -14.94 -1.29 6.71
CA LYS A 19 -15.85 -0.47 5.90
C LYS A 19 -16.70 -1.43 5.06
N THR A 20 -18.02 -1.32 5.16
CA THR A 20 -18.95 -2.13 4.34
C THR A 20 -18.96 -1.74 2.86
N PHE A 21 -18.24 -0.66 2.49
CA PHE A 21 -18.18 -0.15 1.13
C PHE A 21 -16.73 -0.01 0.67
N GLN A 22 -16.45 -0.54 -0.52
CA GLN A 22 -15.19 -0.33 -1.23
C GLN A 22 -15.13 1.10 -1.78
N ALA A 23 -13.96 1.73 -1.70
CA ALA A 23 -13.69 2.97 -2.40
C ALA A 23 -13.33 2.68 -3.86
N TYR A 24 -14.06 3.31 -4.77
CA TYR A 24 -13.78 3.28 -6.20
C TYR A 24 -13.03 4.55 -6.60
N LEU A 25 -11.96 4.41 -7.38
CA LEU A 25 -11.22 5.52 -7.94
C LEU A 25 -11.85 5.92 -9.29
N PRO A 26 -11.73 7.19 -9.73
CA PRO A 26 -12.39 7.66 -10.94
C PRO A 26 -12.02 6.84 -12.19
N ASP A 27 -13.02 6.53 -13.01
CA ASP A 27 -12.81 5.89 -14.31
C ASP A 27 -11.94 6.76 -15.22
N GLY A 28 -11.08 6.13 -16.03
CA GLY A 28 -10.15 6.81 -16.93
C GLY A 28 -8.86 7.32 -16.27
N ALA A 29 -8.77 7.29 -14.93
CA ALA A 29 -7.50 7.53 -14.25
C ALA A 29 -6.60 6.30 -14.31
N ARG A 30 -5.29 6.52 -14.32
CA ARG A 30 -4.32 5.44 -14.10
C ARG A 30 -4.46 4.98 -12.65
N THR A 31 -4.85 3.74 -12.44
CA THR A 31 -5.08 3.19 -11.10
C THR A 31 -4.29 1.91 -10.92
N TYR A 32 -4.15 1.53 -9.66
CA TYR A 32 -3.57 0.27 -9.26
C TYR A 32 -4.58 -0.52 -8.45
N SER A 33 -4.73 -1.80 -8.75
CA SER A 33 -5.75 -2.66 -8.15
C SER A 33 -5.16 -3.99 -7.72
N CYS A 34 -5.79 -4.66 -6.75
CA CYS A 34 -5.35 -5.96 -6.28
C CYS A 34 -5.43 -7.00 -7.41
N VAL A 35 -4.38 -7.80 -7.57
CA VAL A 35 -4.33 -8.83 -8.62
C VAL A 35 -5.41 -9.91 -8.43
N HIS A 36 -5.79 -10.22 -7.19
CA HIS A 36 -6.70 -11.33 -6.87
C HIS A 36 -8.19 -10.96 -6.96
N CYS A 37 -8.58 -9.78 -6.47
CA CYS A 37 -9.98 -9.38 -6.38
C CYS A 37 -10.32 -8.12 -7.17
N ARG A 38 -9.34 -7.48 -7.82
CA ARG A 38 -9.49 -6.24 -8.60
C ARG A 38 -9.97 -5.02 -7.80
N ALA A 39 -10.01 -5.09 -6.47
CA ALA A 39 -10.26 -3.91 -5.64
C ALA A 39 -9.20 -2.84 -5.90
N ASN A 40 -9.62 -1.58 -6.07
CA ASN A 40 -8.69 -0.47 -6.24
C ASN A 40 -7.83 -0.31 -4.98
N LEU A 41 -6.53 -0.09 -5.15
CA LEU A 41 -5.57 0.06 -4.06
C LEU A 41 -4.97 1.45 -4.03
N ALA A 42 -4.64 2.03 -5.19
CA ALA A 42 -4.02 3.35 -5.25
C ALA A 42 -4.31 4.07 -6.57
N ASN A 43 -4.35 5.40 -6.51
CA ASN A 43 -4.32 6.22 -7.71
C ASN A 43 -2.86 6.40 -8.13
N HIS A 44 -2.59 6.49 -9.44
CA HIS A 44 -1.26 6.83 -9.95
C HIS A 44 -0.74 8.17 -9.45
N ASN A 45 -1.62 9.13 -9.16
CA ASN A 45 -1.22 10.43 -8.62
C ASN A 45 -0.66 10.34 -7.19
N GLU A 46 -0.96 9.27 -6.45
CA GLU A 46 -0.40 9.02 -5.11
C GLU A 46 0.98 8.33 -5.17
N LEU A 47 1.48 7.97 -6.36
CA LEU A 47 2.76 7.30 -6.51
C LEU A 47 3.92 8.27 -6.23
N ILE A 48 4.73 7.96 -5.23
CA ILE A 48 5.92 8.74 -4.85
C ILE A 48 7.15 8.22 -5.59
N SER A 49 7.38 6.91 -5.57
CA SER A 49 8.60 6.33 -6.15
C SER A 49 8.41 4.88 -6.58
N LYS A 50 9.10 4.52 -7.66
CA LYS A 50 9.15 3.16 -8.21
C LYS A 50 10.40 2.37 -7.81
N SER A 51 11.30 2.99 -7.05
CA SER A 51 12.63 2.47 -6.75
C SER A 51 12.68 1.76 -5.40
N PHE A 52 11.61 1.04 -5.04
CA PHE A 52 11.51 0.29 -3.79
C PHE A 52 11.51 -1.22 -4.05
N GLN A 53 11.90 -1.97 -3.03
CA GLN A 53 11.96 -3.43 -3.06
C GLN A 53 11.18 -4.01 -1.88
N GLY A 54 10.31 -4.94 -2.19
CA GLY A 54 9.57 -5.79 -1.28
C GLY A 54 10.31 -7.09 -0.93
N SER A 55 9.63 -7.95 -0.20
CA SER A 55 10.01 -9.35 -0.01
C SER A 55 9.93 -10.18 -1.31
N GLN A 56 8.95 -9.88 -2.18
CA GLN A 56 8.67 -10.61 -3.42
C GLN A 56 9.21 -9.89 -4.68
N GLY A 57 10.17 -8.97 -4.51
CA GLY A 57 10.81 -8.24 -5.62
C GLY A 57 10.43 -6.76 -5.68
N LYS A 58 10.14 -6.22 -6.86
CA LYS A 58 9.91 -4.77 -7.02
C LYS A 58 8.64 -4.31 -6.30
N ALA A 59 8.70 -3.11 -5.74
CA ALA A 59 7.58 -2.50 -5.04
C ALA A 59 7.55 -0.97 -5.26
N TYR A 60 6.38 -0.38 -5.07
CA TYR A 60 6.15 1.06 -5.26
C TYR A 60 5.74 1.72 -3.95
N LEU A 61 6.22 2.95 -3.74
CA LEU A 61 5.87 3.78 -2.59
C LEU A 61 4.73 4.72 -2.96
N PHE A 62 3.68 4.75 -2.14
CA PHE A 62 2.50 5.57 -2.30
C PHE A 62 2.29 6.49 -1.09
N ASN A 63 1.72 7.66 -1.36
CA ASN A 63 1.31 8.63 -0.35
C ASN A 63 0.03 8.18 0.37
N SER A 64 -0.96 7.71 -0.40
CA SER A 64 -2.24 7.22 0.11
C SER A 64 -2.71 6.00 -0.69
N VAL A 65 -3.47 5.14 -0.02
CA VAL A 65 -4.01 3.89 -0.55
C VAL A 65 -5.42 3.65 0.02
N VAL A 66 -6.21 2.86 -0.68
CA VAL A 66 -7.61 2.55 -0.33
C VAL A 66 -7.86 1.05 -0.32
N ASN A 67 -8.94 0.62 0.34
CA ASN A 67 -9.35 -0.79 0.44
C ASN A 67 -8.26 -1.71 1.03
N ILE A 68 -7.49 -1.18 1.99
CA ILE A 68 -6.48 -1.94 2.73
C ILE A 68 -6.83 -2.00 4.22
N GLY A 69 -6.45 -3.10 4.87
CA GLY A 69 -6.34 -3.18 6.32
C GLY A 69 -4.86 -3.13 6.73
N CYS A 70 -4.60 -2.67 7.95
CA CYS A 70 -3.27 -2.67 8.57
C CYS A 70 -3.23 -3.70 9.70
N GLY A 71 -2.14 -4.45 9.76
CA GLY A 71 -1.78 -5.31 10.89
C GLY A 71 -1.17 -4.51 12.06
N PRO A 72 -0.69 -5.21 13.11
CA PRO A 72 0.07 -4.57 14.17
C PRO A 72 1.40 -4.01 13.63
N ALA A 73 1.87 -2.92 14.23
CA ALA A 73 3.18 -2.36 13.93
C ALA A 73 4.28 -3.21 14.59
N GLU A 74 5.31 -3.54 13.84
CA GLU A 74 6.45 -4.35 14.26
C GLU A 74 7.75 -3.68 13.83
N GLU A 75 8.80 -3.78 14.65
CA GLU A 75 10.12 -3.30 14.28
C GLU A 75 10.81 -4.30 13.35
N ARG A 76 11.29 -3.81 12.20
CA ARG A 76 11.99 -4.61 11.19
C ARG A 76 13.22 -3.86 10.68
N VAL A 77 14.32 -4.58 10.53
CA VAL A 77 15.52 -4.07 9.85
C VAL A 77 15.32 -4.23 8.34
N LEU A 78 15.29 -3.11 7.64
CA LEU A 78 15.17 -3.03 6.19
C LEU A 78 16.50 -2.55 5.58
N LEU A 79 16.56 -2.42 4.25
CA LEU A 79 17.76 -1.99 3.55
C LEU A 79 18.35 -0.66 4.06
N THR A 80 17.49 0.26 4.52
CA THR A 80 17.89 1.59 5.01
C THR A 80 17.88 1.69 6.54
N GLY A 81 18.04 0.57 7.25
CA GLY A 81 18.07 0.53 8.71
C GLY A 81 16.77 0.08 9.37
N LEU A 82 16.67 0.33 10.68
CA LEU A 82 15.53 -0.06 11.51
C LEU A 82 14.31 0.83 11.23
N HIS A 83 13.14 0.21 11.08
CA HIS A 83 11.85 0.88 10.91
C HIS A 83 10.77 0.15 11.72
N ALA A 84 9.78 0.87 12.24
CA ALA A 84 8.52 0.26 12.65
C ALA A 84 7.58 0.24 11.43
N VAL A 85 7.11 -0.96 11.05
CA VAL A 85 6.25 -1.16 9.89
C VAL A 85 5.04 -2.00 10.26
N ALA A 86 3.91 -1.73 9.63
CA ALA A 86 2.69 -2.52 9.78
C ALA A 86 2.37 -3.21 8.45
N ASP A 87 2.19 -4.53 8.45
CA ASP A 87 1.79 -5.25 7.24
C ASP A 87 0.43 -4.76 6.76
N ILE A 88 0.29 -4.56 5.45
CA ILE A 88 -0.97 -4.18 4.83
C ILE A 88 -1.51 -5.32 3.98
N TYR A 89 -2.82 -5.51 4.04
CA TYR A 89 -3.53 -6.54 3.28
C TYR A 89 -4.74 -5.95 2.59
N CYS A 90 -5.14 -6.54 1.47
CA CYS A 90 -6.38 -6.14 0.79
C CYS A 90 -7.56 -6.42 1.71
N GLU A 91 -8.39 -5.41 1.98
CA GLU A 91 -9.55 -5.59 2.86
C GLU A 91 -10.57 -6.58 2.27
N CYS A 92 -10.58 -6.75 0.95
CA CYS A 92 -11.54 -7.56 0.22
C CYS A 92 -11.16 -9.04 0.14
N CYS A 93 -9.91 -9.38 -0.21
CA CYS A 93 -9.46 -10.77 -0.36
C CYS A 93 -8.44 -11.23 0.70
N LYS A 94 -8.06 -10.34 1.62
CA LYS A 94 -7.10 -10.58 2.71
C LYS A 94 -5.68 -10.96 2.27
N THR A 95 -5.36 -10.84 0.98
CA THR A 95 -3.99 -11.03 0.50
C THR A 95 -3.08 -9.91 1.03
N THR A 96 -1.92 -10.27 1.56
CA THR A 96 -0.86 -9.33 1.93
C THR A 96 -0.35 -8.59 0.69
N LEU A 97 -0.24 -7.28 0.77
CA LEU A 97 0.13 -6.41 -0.36
C LEU A 97 1.52 -5.80 -0.18
N GLY A 98 1.98 -5.65 1.07
CA GLY A 98 3.21 -4.96 1.44
C GLY A 98 3.11 -4.44 2.87
N TRP A 99 3.62 -3.24 3.15
CA TRP A 99 3.57 -2.64 4.49
C TRP A 99 3.37 -1.12 4.48
N LYS A 100 3.03 -0.56 5.63
CA LYS A 100 3.05 0.88 5.91
C LYS A 100 4.23 1.18 6.82
N TYR A 101 4.93 2.28 6.57
CA TYR A 101 5.95 2.78 7.51
C TYR A 101 5.25 3.57 8.62
N GLU A 102 5.31 3.05 9.85
CA GLU A 102 4.77 3.73 11.03
C GLU A 102 5.82 4.66 11.65
N HIS A 103 7.08 4.21 11.70
CA HIS A 103 8.18 4.99 12.25
C HIS A 103 9.50 4.68 11.55
N ALA A 104 10.32 5.70 11.35
CA ALA A 104 11.70 5.59 10.89
C ALA A 104 12.65 6.17 11.94
N PHE A 105 13.66 5.41 12.36
CA PHE A 105 14.55 5.85 13.44
C PHE A 105 15.61 6.86 12.95
N GLU A 106 15.97 6.78 11.68
CA GLU A 106 16.91 7.71 11.04
C GLU A 106 16.18 8.93 10.46
N VAL A 107 16.73 10.12 10.70
CA VAL A 107 16.17 11.39 10.18
C VAL A 107 16.07 11.39 8.66
N SER A 108 17.06 10.80 7.98
CA SER A 108 17.10 10.67 6.51
C SER A 108 15.95 9.82 5.94
N GLN A 109 15.32 8.98 6.77
CA GLN A 109 14.25 8.06 6.38
C GLN A 109 12.85 8.54 6.80
N LYS A 110 12.74 9.66 7.53
CA LYS A 110 11.46 10.20 8.04
C LYS A 110 10.43 10.50 6.95
N TYR A 111 10.88 10.80 5.72
CA TYR A 111 9.98 11.01 4.59
C TYR A 111 9.10 9.78 4.24
N LYS A 112 9.49 8.59 4.72
CA LYS A 112 8.73 7.34 4.53
C LYS A 112 7.60 7.19 5.54
N GLU A 113 7.63 7.86 6.68
CA GLU A 113 6.59 7.71 7.70
C GLU A 113 5.20 8.06 7.14
N GLY A 114 4.22 7.22 7.45
CA GLY A 114 2.85 7.30 6.93
C GLY A 114 2.68 6.87 5.48
N LYS A 115 3.76 6.48 4.78
CA LYS A 115 3.72 6.02 3.38
C LYS A 115 3.53 4.51 3.29
N PHE A 116 3.03 4.07 2.15
CA PHE A 116 2.66 2.68 1.89
C PHE A 116 3.53 2.09 0.80
N ILE A 117 4.04 0.89 1.02
CA ILE A 117 4.70 0.12 -0.02
C ILE A 117 3.80 -1.02 -0.46
N ILE A 118 3.60 -1.15 -1.77
CA ILE A 118 2.85 -2.26 -2.36
C ILE A 118 3.75 -2.97 -3.37
N GLU A 119 3.84 -4.28 -3.24
CA GLU A 119 4.61 -5.13 -4.14
C GLU A 119 3.91 -5.30 -5.49
N LEU A 120 4.67 -5.28 -6.58
CA LEU A 120 4.14 -5.43 -7.93
C LEU A 120 3.49 -6.80 -8.15
N ALA A 121 3.96 -7.82 -7.43
CA ALA A 121 3.39 -9.17 -7.48
C ALA A 121 1.90 -9.21 -7.09
N HIS A 122 1.45 -8.26 -6.27
CA HIS A 122 0.08 -8.22 -5.74
C HIS A 122 -0.81 -7.14 -6.37
N MET A 123 -0.30 -6.44 -7.39
CA MET A 123 -0.91 -5.24 -7.94
C MET A 123 -0.91 -5.24 -9.47
N VAL A 124 -2.07 -5.00 -10.06
CA VAL A 124 -2.23 -4.70 -11.50
C VAL A 124 -2.34 -3.20 -11.70
N LYS A 125 -1.80 -2.70 -12.82
CA LYS A 125 -1.97 -1.29 -13.23
C LYS A 125 -3.03 -1.21 -14.32
N ASP A 126 -4.08 -0.42 -14.10
CA ASP A 126 -4.95 0.05 -15.17
C ASP A 126 -4.39 1.38 -15.71
N ASN A 127 -4.27 1.48 -17.02
CA ASN A 127 -3.75 2.67 -17.67
C ASN A 127 -4.85 3.68 -18.02
N GLY A 128 -6.13 3.35 -17.81
CA GLY A 128 -7.26 4.23 -18.10
C GLY A 128 -7.40 4.52 -19.59
N TRP A 129 -7.01 3.59 -20.47
CA TRP A 129 -7.22 3.73 -21.92
C TRP A 129 -8.72 3.76 -22.18
N ASP A 130 -9.23 4.96 -22.42
CA ASP A 130 -10.63 5.19 -22.73
C ASP A 130 -10.96 4.41 -24.01
N LYS A 131 -11.96 3.52 -23.96
CA LYS A 131 -12.39 2.69 -25.12
C LYS A 131 -12.94 3.52 -26.29
N ARG A 132 -12.87 4.86 -26.22
CA ARG A 132 -13.28 5.79 -27.27
C ARG A 132 -12.37 5.74 -28.50
N ASP A 133 -11.17 5.18 -28.39
CA ASP A 133 -10.28 5.02 -29.54
C ASP A 133 -10.65 3.85 -30.48
N PHE A 134 -11.58 2.96 -30.09
CA PHE A 134 -12.03 1.86 -30.96
C PHE A 134 -13.17 2.23 -31.93
N LYS A 135 -13.78 3.42 -31.81
CA LYS A 135 -14.90 3.87 -32.68
C LYS A 135 -14.48 4.75 -33.86
N ARG A 136 -13.19 4.95 -34.11
CA ARG A 136 -12.71 5.86 -35.17
C ARG A 136 -12.36 5.18 -36.49
N ASN A 137 -12.69 3.90 -36.70
CA ASN A 137 -12.30 3.18 -37.91
C ASN A 137 -13.38 2.23 -38.49
N THR A 138 -14.61 2.72 -38.68
CA THR A 138 -15.66 1.98 -39.44
C THR A 138 -16.44 2.87 -40.43
N ASN A 139 -15.84 3.94 -40.94
CA ASN A 139 -16.40 4.74 -42.05
C ASN A 139 -15.31 4.97 -43.10
N THR A 140 -15.06 3.93 -43.92
CA THR A 140 -14.33 4.07 -45.18
C THR A 140 -15.01 3.17 -46.20
N HIS A 141 -15.70 3.81 -47.15
CA HIS A 141 -16.43 3.28 -48.30
C HIS A 141 -17.74 2.50 -48.08
#